data_AF-A0AAV4R8A9-F1
#
_entry.id   AF-A0AAV4R8A9-F1
#
_cell.length_a   1.000
_cell.length_b   1.000
_cell.length_c   1.000
_cell.angle_alpha   90.00
_cell.angle_beta   90.00
_cell.angle_gamma   90.00
#
_symmetry.space_group_name_H-M   'P 1'
#
loop_
_entity.id
_entity.type
_entity.pdbx_description
1 polymer ?
#
loop_
_entity_poly.entity_id
_entity_poly.type
_entity_poly.pdbx_seq_one_letter_code
_entity_poly.pdbx_strand_id
1 'polypeptide(L)'
;MSIDDFTRISLFTAAQALRHPLTQMAGFRFIVDFKDTGFRQIKYCTLSNVKLIYLSGMECLPVTFKSYHVINGNFATKFLWAVMKLVLPASLRNMFNFHSSTEELFDFFPRSIIPKEYGGELENYFHGGLAQTRQ
;
A
#
# COMPACT_ATOMS: atom_id res chain seq x y z
N MET A 1 -9.17 -4.68 14.36
CA MET A 1 -7.76 -5.08 14.14
C MET A 1 -6.89 -3.97 14.70
N SER A 2 -5.94 -4.29 15.57
CA SER A 2 -5.00 -3.29 16.09
C SER A 2 -3.95 -2.93 15.03
N ILE A 3 -3.22 -1.82 15.23
CA ILE A 3 -2.09 -1.47 14.34
C ILE A 3 -0.95 -2.49 14.47
N ASP A 4 -0.77 -3.10 15.64
CA ASP A 4 0.23 -4.15 15.84
C ASP A 4 -0.11 -5.39 15.02
N ASP A 5 -1.38 -5.81 15.03
CA ASP A 5 -1.84 -6.95 14.22
C ASP A 5 -1.64 -6.66 12.73
N PHE A 6 -2.02 -5.46 12.29
CA PHE A 6 -1.82 -5.03 10.91
C PHE A 6 -0.33 -5.04 10.51
N THR A 7 0.54 -4.54 11.39
CA THR A 7 2.00 -4.52 11.16
C THR A 7 2.56 -5.94 11.06
N ARG A 8 2.13 -6.84 11.96
CA ARG A 8 2.54 -8.26 11.94
C ARG A 8 2.09 -8.98 10.67
N ILE A 9 0.84 -8.76 10.25
CA ILE A 9 0.30 -9.35 9.01
C ILE A 9 1.07 -8.82 7.79
N SER A 10 1.37 -7.52 7.77
CA SER A 10 2.14 -6.89 6.70
C SER A 10 3.55 -7.47 6.60
N LEU A 11 4.23 -7.63 7.73
CA LEU A 11 5.56 -8.27 7.81
C LEU A 11 5.52 -9.72 7.32
N PHE A 12 4.54 -10.51 7.78
CA PHE A 12 4.42 -11.90 7.35
C PHE A 12 4.20 -12.01 5.84
N THR A 13 3.33 -11.16 5.29
CA THR A 13 3.05 -11.11 3.85
C THR A 13 4.29 -10.74 3.04
N ALA A 14 5.04 -9.72 3.48
CA ALA A 14 6.30 -9.34 2.86
C ALA A 14 7.34 -10.46 2.93
N ALA A 15 7.47 -11.13 4.08
CA ALA A 15 8.38 -12.26 4.26
C ALA A 15 8.06 -13.44 3.32
N GLN A 16 6.77 -13.77 3.12
CA GLN A 16 6.39 -14.81 2.16
C GLN A 16 6.72 -14.40 0.72
N ALA A 17 6.41 -13.17 0.33
CA ALA A 17 6.71 -12.68 -1.02
C ALA A 17 8.22 -12.65 -1.31
N LEU A 18 9.05 -12.35 -0.31
CA LEU A 18 10.51 -12.39 -0.40
C LEU A 18 11.09 -13.80 -0.59
N ARG A 19 10.31 -14.88 -0.46
CA ARG A 19 10.81 -16.24 -0.75
C ARG A 19 11.13 -16.43 -2.23
N HIS A 20 10.57 -15.59 -3.10
CA HIS A 20 10.82 -15.64 -4.54
C HIS A 20 12.01 -14.73 -4.93
N PRO A 21 13.07 -15.26 -5.57
CA PRO A 21 14.27 -14.48 -5.90
C PRO A 21 13.98 -13.25 -6.78
N LEU A 22 13.05 -13.37 -7.74
CA LEU A 22 12.66 -12.22 -8.57
C LEU A 22 12.07 -11.07 -7.74
N THR A 23 11.34 -11.37 -6.65
CA THR A 23 10.79 -10.34 -5.76
C THR A 23 11.90 -9.65 -4.97
N GLN A 24 12.91 -10.39 -4.51
CA GLN A 24 14.06 -9.81 -3.80
C GLN A 24 14.81 -8.81 -4.69
N MET A 25 14.95 -9.11 -5.99
CA MET A 25 15.62 -8.22 -6.95
C MET A 25 14.75 -7.06 -7.42
N ALA A 26 13.47 -7.32 -7.73
CA ALA A 26 12.56 -6.32 -8.28
C ALA A 26 12.06 -5.33 -7.20
N GLY A 27 11.91 -5.81 -5.96
CA GLY A 27 11.31 -5.06 -4.87
C GLY A 27 9.79 -4.89 -5.02
N PHE A 28 9.20 -4.06 -4.15
CA PHE A 28 7.76 -3.82 -4.09
C PHE A 28 7.39 -2.42 -4.57
N ARG A 29 6.26 -2.34 -5.28
CA ARG A 29 5.55 -1.09 -5.57
C ARG A 29 4.15 -1.20 -4.96
N PHE A 30 3.78 -0.25 -4.11
CA PHE A 30 2.51 -0.25 -3.41
C PHE A 30 1.52 0.68 -4.08
N ILE A 31 0.27 0.26 -4.21
CA ILE A 31 -0.87 1.13 -4.52
C ILE A 31 -1.69 1.24 -3.24
N VAL A 32 -1.95 2.47 -2.78
CA VAL A 32 -2.68 2.76 -1.55
C VAL A 32 -3.90 3.60 -1.90
N ASP A 33 -5.07 2.98 -1.76
CA ASP A 33 -6.35 3.62 -2.03
C ASP A 33 -6.88 4.33 -0.78
N PHE A 34 -7.11 5.64 -0.88
CA PHE A 34 -7.69 6.46 0.19
C PHE A 34 -9.19 6.70 0.03
N LYS A 35 -9.84 6.06 -0.96
CA LYS A 35 -11.29 6.09 -1.09
C LYS A 35 -11.94 5.68 0.23
N ASP A 36 -12.97 6.42 0.64
CA ASP A 36 -13.72 6.21 1.89
C ASP A 36 -12.89 6.24 3.20
N THR A 37 -11.66 6.74 3.14
CA THR A 37 -10.84 6.98 4.34
C THR A 37 -11.28 8.27 5.02
N GLY A 38 -11.76 8.16 6.27
CA GLY A 38 -12.20 9.31 7.07
C GLY A 38 -11.60 9.31 8.49
N PHE A 39 -12.22 10.08 9.39
CA PHE A 39 -11.73 10.27 10.76
C PHE A 39 -11.55 8.99 11.57
N ARG A 40 -12.38 7.98 11.31
CA ARG A 40 -12.33 6.69 12.03
C ARG A 40 -11.02 5.94 11.78
N GLN A 41 -10.45 6.08 10.59
CA GLN A 41 -9.17 5.49 10.21
C GLN A 41 -8.01 6.40 10.64
N ILE A 42 -8.14 7.72 10.41
CA ILE A 42 -7.10 8.72 10.75
C ILE A 42 -6.70 8.68 12.22
N LYS A 43 -7.60 8.37 13.14
CA LYS A 43 -7.28 8.31 14.59
C LYS A 43 -6.16 7.30 14.92
N TYR A 44 -5.93 6.31 14.06
CA TYR A 44 -4.86 5.33 14.23
C TYR A 44 -3.52 5.82 13.66
N CYS A 45 -3.51 6.91 12.90
CA CYS A 45 -2.32 7.52 12.31
C CYS A 45 -1.58 8.42 13.30
N THR A 46 -1.33 7.92 14.52
CA THR A 46 -0.51 8.61 15.51
C THR A 46 0.96 8.55 15.10
N LEU A 47 1.79 9.49 15.59
CA LEU A 47 3.24 9.48 15.34
C LEU A 47 3.90 8.15 15.73
N SER A 48 3.50 7.58 16.88
CA SER A 48 4.01 6.29 17.34
C SER A 48 3.67 5.16 16.38
N ASN A 49 2.43 5.11 15.88
CA ASN A 49 1.98 4.08 14.95
C ASN A 49 2.63 4.21 13.57
N VAL A 50 2.77 5.44 13.07
CA VAL A 50 3.48 5.70 11.82
C VAL A 50 4.95 5.30 11.93
N LYS A 51 5.61 5.62 13.06
CA LYS A 51 6.99 5.20 13.32
C LYS A 51 7.12 3.69 13.42
N LEU A 52 6.17 3.01 14.08
CA LEU A 52 6.14 1.56 14.13
C LEU A 52 6.07 0.95 12.73
N ILE A 53 5.12 1.37 11.90
CA ILE A 53 4.96 0.86 10.52
C ILE A 53 6.23 1.11 9.69
N TYR A 54 6.79 2.32 9.78
CA TYR A 54 8.03 2.68 9.07
C TYR A 54 9.21 1.79 9.47
N LEU A 55 9.51 1.71 10.77
CA LEU A 55 10.64 0.91 11.27
C LEU A 55 10.43 -0.57 10.98
N SER A 56 9.21 -1.09 11.18
CA SER A 56 8.90 -2.46 10.84
C SER A 56 9.11 -2.76 9.35
N GLY A 57 8.60 -1.89 8.47
CA GLY A 57 8.75 -2.08 7.03
C GLY A 57 10.21 -2.06 6.57
N MET A 58 11.01 -1.12 7.08
CA MET A 58 12.35 -0.84 6.56
C MET A 58 13.48 -1.60 7.28
N GLU A 59 13.32 -1.91 8.56
CA GLU A 59 14.42 -2.45 9.40
C GLU A 59 14.23 -3.93 9.76
N CYS A 60 13.03 -4.50 9.62
CA CYS A 60 12.79 -5.89 10.06
C CYS A 60 13.07 -6.96 8.99
N LEU A 61 13.09 -6.59 7.71
CA LEU A 61 13.26 -7.53 6.59
C LEU A 61 14.12 -6.89 5.49
N PRO A 62 14.86 -7.68 4.69
CA PRO A 62 15.66 -7.18 3.56
C PRO A 62 14.76 -6.83 2.37
N VAL A 63 13.78 -5.97 2.59
CA VAL A 63 12.79 -5.54 1.58
C VAL A 63 13.34 -4.34 0.83
N THR A 64 13.22 -4.36 -0.51
CA THR A 64 13.42 -3.16 -1.33
C THR A 64 12.07 -2.56 -1.69
N PHE A 65 11.76 -1.37 -1.19
CA PHE A 65 10.62 -0.57 -1.62
C PHE A 65 11.03 0.32 -2.80
N LYS A 66 10.24 0.33 -3.86
CA LYS A 66 10.50 1.12 -5.07
C LYS A 66 9.64 2.37 -5.12
N SER A 67 8.34 2.25 -4.87
CA SER A 67 7.41 3.37 -4.90
C SER A 67 6.13 3.08 -4.13
N TYR A 68 5.50 4.15 -3.66
CA TYR A 68 4.14 4.16 -3.12
C TYR A 68 3.29 5.06 -4.02
N HIS A 69 2.16 4.54 -4.49
CA HIS A 69 1.24 5.23 -5.38
C HIS A 69 -0.07 5.44 -4.62
N VAL A 70 -0.37 6.69 -4.30
CA VAL A 70 -1.54 7.08 -3.52
C VAL A 70 -2.62 7.56 -4.47
N ILE A 71 -3.77 6.90 -4.46
CA ILE A 71 -4.94 7.23 -5.31
C ILE A 71 -6.15 7.62 -4.46
N ASN A 72 -7.13 8.25 -5.09
CA ASN A 72 -8.37 8.72 -4.44
C ASN A 72 -8.07 9.59 -3.19
N GLY A 73 -7.07 10.45 -3.31
CA GLY A 73 -6.62 11.29 -2.21
C GLY A 73 -7.71 12.23 -1.70
N ASN A 74 -7.86 12.32 -0.39
CA ASN A 74 -8.84 13.19 0.27
C ASN A 74 -8.20 13.96 1.43
N PHE A 75 -9.00 14.59 2.31
CA PHE A 75 -8.46 15.35 3.44
C PHE A 75 -7.60 14.47 4.37
N ALA A 76 -7.93 13.18 4.52
CA ALA A 76 -7.20 12.21 5.31
C ALA A 76 -5.77 12.02 4.79
N THR A 77 -5.62 11.94 3.46
CA THR A 77 -4.33 11.79 2.80
C THR A 77 -3.40 12.96 3.12
N LYS A 78 -3.92 14.20 3.07
CA LYS A 78 -3.13 15.40 3.40
C LYS A 78 -2.69 15.40 4.86
N PHE A 79 -3.60 15.06 5.78
CA PHE A 79 -3.30 14.97 7.21
C PHE A 79 -2.26 13.88 7.49
N LEU A 80 -2.47 12.67 6.99
CA LEU A 80 -1.54 11.55 7.17
C LEU A 80 -0.17 11.89 6.58
N TRP A 81 -0.11 12.50 5.41
CA TRP A 81 1.16 12.92 4.82
C TRP A 81 1.89 13.94 5.69
N ALA A 82 1.19 14.89 6.30
CA ALA A 82 1.80 15.82 7.24
C ALA A 82 2.42 15.10 8.45
N VAL A 83 1.73 14.10 9.01
CA VAL A 83 2.25 13.27 10.11
C VAL A 83 3.44 12.42 9.67
N MET A 84 3.34 11.75 8.51
CA MET A 84 4.42 10.90 7.98
C MET A 84 5.70 11.70 7.73
N LYS A 85 5.60 12.93 7.21
CA LYS A 85 6.78 13.80 7.01
C LYS A 85 7.55 14.12 8.29
N LEU A 86 6.96 13.98 9.48
CA LEU A 86 7.69 14.17 10.74
C LEU A 86 8.61 12.99 11.07
N VAL A 87 8.36 11.82 10.50
CA VAL A 87 9.05 10.56 10.83
C VAL A 87 9.92 10.07 9.67
N LEU A 88 9.45 10.19 8.43
CA LEU A 88 10.13 9.59 7.27
C LEU A 88 11.36 10.40 6.83
N PRO A 89 12.48 9.75 6.46
CA PRO A 89 13.63 10.42 5.85
C PRO A 89 13.30 10.94 4.44
N ALA A 90 14.07 11.92 3.95
CA ALA A 90 13.85 12.56 2.64
C ALA A 90 13.88 11.55 1.47
N SER A 91 14.78 10.57 1.51
CA SER A 91 14.88 9.51 0.50
C SER A 91 13.58 8.73 0.35
N LEU A 92 12.93 8.39 1.46
CA LEU A 92 11.66 7.67 1.45
C LEU A 92 10.49 8.56 1.05
N ARG A 93 10.51 9.85 1.41
CA ARG A 93 9.46 10.80 0.98
C ARG A 93 9.38 10.90 -0.54
N ASN A 94 10.52 10.85 -1.23
CA ASN A 94 10.60 10.90 -2.69
C ASN A 94 10.04 9.65 -3.38
N MET A 95 9.76 8.57 -2.64
CA MET A 95 9.14 7.36 -3.19
C MET A 95 7.60 7.46 -3.27
N PHE A 96 6.98 8.47 -2.63
CA PHE A 96 5.53 8.65 -2.65
C PHE A 96 5.11 9.46 -3.88
N ASN A 97 4.25 8.87 -4.69
CA ASN A 97 3.58 9.47 -5.82
C ASN A 97 2.11 9.66 -5.45
N PHE A 98 1.63 10.90 -5.48
CA PHE A 98 0.23 11.22 -5.22
C PHE A 98 -0.46 11.50 -6.54
N HIS A 99 -1.48 10.72 -6.86
CA HIS A 99 -2.17 10.77 -8.14
C HIS A 99 -3.48 11.52 -8.03
N SER A 100 -3.80 12.31 -9.06
CA SER A 100 -5.08 13.01 -9.15
C SER A 100 -6.16 12.12 -9.76
N SER A 101 -5.77 11.21 -10.66
CA SER A 101 -6.63 10.22 -11.31
C SER A 101 -6.00 8.83 -11.23
N THR A 102 -6.83 7.78 -11.25
CA THR A 102 -6.35 6.38 -11.34
C THR A 102 -5.68 6.10 -12.68
N GLU A 103 -5.96 6.89 -13.72
CA GLU A 103 -5.32 6.75 -15.04
C GLU A 103 -3.80 6.96 -14.99
N GLU A 104 -3.31 7.82 -14.10
CA GLU A 104 -1.88 8.08 -13.89
C GLU A 104 -1.13 6.84 -13.38
N LEU A 105 -1.84 5.82 -12.86
CA LEU A 105 -1.20 4.54 -12.52
C LEU A 105 -0.62 3.85 -13.75
N PHE A 106 -1.17 4.08 -14.94
CA PHE A 106 -0.75 3.39 -16.16
C PHE A 106 0.60 3.87 -16.71
N ASP A 107 1.12 4.99 -16.19
CA ASP A 107 2.49 5.42 -16.43
C ASP A 107 3.51 4.54 -15.69
N PHE A 108 3.06 3.80 -14.67
CA PHE A 108 3.91 2.97 -13.80
C PHE A 108 3.59 1.47 -13.87
N PHE A 109 2.35 1.11 -14.22
CA PHE A 109 1.87 -0.27 -14.22
C PHE A 109 1.12 -0.59 -15.52
N PRO A 110 1.32 -1.79 -16.10
CA PRO A 110 0.52 -2.20 -17.25
C PRO A 110 -0.95 -2.40 -16.86
N ARG A 111 -1.88 -2.04 -17.76
CA ARG A 111 -3.33 -2.20 -17.53
C ARG A 111 -3.73 -3.64 -17.16
N SER A 112 -3.04 -4.63 -17.72
CA SER A 112 -3.33 -6.05 -17.54
C SER A 112 -3.21 -6.56 -16.09
N ILE A 113 -2.46 -5.86 -15.22
CA ILE A 113 -2.27 -6.27 -13.82
C ILE A 113 -3.06 -5.42 -12.83
N ILE A 114 -3.74 -4.37 -13.31
CA ILE A 114 -4.52 -3.46 -12.49
C ILE A 114 -5.98 -3.89 -12.51
N PRO A 115 -6.65 -4.01 -11.35
CA PRO A 115 -8.07 -4.34 -11.27
C PRO A 115 -8.98 -3.41 -12.10
N LYS A 116 -10.08 -3.95 -12.64
CA LYS A 116 -11.10 -3.19 -13.38
C LYS A 116 -11.66 -2.00 -12.58
N GLU A 117 -11.77 -2.13 -11.26
CA GLU A 117 -12.21 -1.05 -10.35
C GLU A 117 -11.29 0.18 -10.34
N TYR A 118 -10.03 0.02 -10.76
CA TYR A 118 -9.06 1.10 -10.93
C TYR A 118 -8.84 1.47 -12.42
N GLY A 119 -9.70 0.98 -13.32
CA GLY A 119 -9.64 1.25 -14.76
C GLY A 119 -8.70 0.34 -15.56
N GLY A 120 -8.18 -0.72 -14.95
CA GLY A 120 -7.37 -1.73 -15.62
C GLY A 120 -8.19 -2.86 -16.25
N GLU A 121 -7.51 -3.94 -16.63
CA GLU A 121 -8.12 -5.08 -17.33
C GLU A 121 -8.23 -6.33 -16.45
N LEU A 122 -7.59 -6.33 -15.28
CA LEU A 122 -7.57 -7.47 -14.39
C LEU A 122 -8.94 -7.66 -13.74
N GLU A 123 -9.52 -8.85 -13.89
CA GLU A 123 -10.79 -9.20 -13.29
C GLU A 123 -10.66 -9.33 -11.76
N ASN A 124 -11.68 -8.90 -11.03
CA ASN A 124 -11.66 -8.91 -9.56
C ASN A 124 -11.61 -10.36 -9.05
N TYR A 125 -10.45 -10.77 -8.53
CA TYR A 125 -10.21 -12.10 -7.95
C TYR A 125 -11.19 -12.48 -6.83
N PHE A 126 -11.81 -11.50 -6.14
CA PHE A 126 -12.69 -11.74 -5.00
C PHE A 126 -14.19 -11.90 -5.35
N HIS A 127 -14.60 -11.57 -6.59
CA HIS A 127 -16.00 -11.70 -7.02
C HIS A 127 -16.25 -12.91 -7.94
N GLY A 128 -15.19 -13.56 -8.42
CA GLY A 128 -15.28 -14.81 -9.16
C GLY A 128 -15.11 -16.04 -8.28
N GLY A 129 -16.22 -16.68 -7.87
CA GLY A 129 -16.24 -18.14 -7.69
C GLY A 129 -16.21 -18.76 -6.29
N LEU A 130 -16.23 -18.03 -5.17
CA LEU A 130 -16.45 -18.67 -3.85
C LEU A 130 -17.93 -18.95 -3.53
N ALA A 131 -18.86 -18.51 -4.39
CA ALA A 131 -20.29 -18.78 -4.27
C ALA A 131 -20.78 -19.96 -5.14
N GLN A 132 -19.91 -20.59 -5.96
CA GLN A 132 -20.34 -21.63 -6.92
C GLN A 132 -19.79 -23.04 -6.65
N THR A 133 -19.03 -23.27 -5.58
CA THR A 133 -18.51 -24.63 -5.25
C THR A 133 -19.31 -25.32 -4.14
N ARG A 134 -20.63 -25.07 -4.07
CA ARG A 134 -21.57 -25.86 -3.25
C ARG A 134 -22.85 -26.13 -4.04
N GLN A 135 -22.76 -27.04 -5.01
CA GLN A 135 -23.84 -27.94 -5.41
C GLN A 135 -23.25 -29.32 -5.62
#